data_AF-A0A533ZPZ2-F1
#
_entry.id   AF-A0A533ZPZ2-F1
#
_cell.length_a   1.000
_cell.length_b   1.000
_cell.length_c   1.000
_cell.angle_alpha   90.00
_cell.angle_beta   90.00
_cell.angle_gamma   90.00
#
_symmetry.space_group_name_H-M   'P 1'
#
loop_
_entity.id
_entity.type
_entity.pdbx_description
1 polymer ?
#
loop_
_entity_poly.entity_id
_entity_poly.type
_entity_poly.pdbx_seq_one_letter_code
_entity_poly.pdbx_strand_id
1 'polypeptide(L)'
;MLITSLNRCEEFLAGDHTRLRELLHPSRLPVAIRYSLAHGRLEPGRRSKLHRLASSEVYYFLVGHGVFRVGDESAAVEPGTVVYVPPGMAQTLENTGGAGLEFLCLVDPAWRSQDEDVIEERDRSSAPDRTGSERDRIQR
;
A
#
# COMPACT_ATOMS: atom_id res chain seq x y z
N MET A 1 -12.15 -17.71 22.92
CA MET A 1 -10.87 -17.07 22.53
C MET A 1 -10.45 -17.64 21.19
N LEU A 2 -10.15 -16.79 20.20
CA LEU A 2 -9.63 -17.21 18.89
C LEU A 2 -8.13 -16.91 18.85
N ILE A 3 -7.34 -17.85 18.36
CA ILE A 3 -5.88 -17.70 18.21
C ILE A 3 -5.53 -18.02 16.76
N THR A 4 -4.80 -17.12 16.12
CA THR A 4 -4.19 -17.35 14.80
C THR A 4 -2.68 -17.22 14.91
N SER A 5 -1.95 -17.92 14.04
CA SER A 5 -0.48 -17.91 14.03
C SER A 5 -0.03 -17.66 12.59
N LEU A 6 0.85 -16.68 12.41
CA LEU A 6 1.31 -16.23 11.08
C LEU A 6 1.78 -17.38 10.18
N ASN A 7 2.56 -18.30 10.75
CA ASN A 7 3.11 -19.46 10.03
C ASN A 7 2.06 -20.50 9.58
N ARG A 8 0.83 -20.41 10.09
CA ARG A 8 -0.30 -21.28 9.71
C ARG A 8 -1.25 -20.61 8.72
N CYS A 9 -1.12 -19.30 8.50
CA CYS A 9 -1.91 -18.59 7.50
C CYS A 9 -1.28 -18.78 6.11
N GLU A 10 -2.10 -18.99 5.09
CA GLU A 10 -1.63 -19.04 3.71
C GLU A 10 -1.07 -17.68 3.28
N GLU A 11 0.04 -17.69 2.54
CA GLU A 11 0.57 -16.49 1.92
C GLU A 11 0.06 -16.37 0.49
N PHE A 12 -0.40 -15.18 0.12
CA PHE A 12 -0.83 -14.87 -1.24
C PHE A 12 -0.26 -13.52 -1.69
N LEU A 13 -0.24 -13.29 -3.00
CA LEU A 13 0.09 -11.99 -3.58
C LEU A 13 -1.19 -11.18 -3.76
N ALA A 14 -1.31 -10.05 -3.08
CA ALA A 14 -2.44 -9.14 -3.18
C ALA A 14 -2.43 -8.32 -4.48
N GLY A 15 -3.55 -7.65 -4.78
CA GLY A 15 -3.73 -6.87 -6.01
C GLY A 15 -2.69 -5.74 -6.16
N ASP A 16 -2.28 -5.17 -5.03
CA ASP A 16 -1.24 -4.15 -4.89
C ASP A 16 0.20 -4.71 -4.99
N HIS A 17 0.39 -6.01 -5.24
CA HIS A 17 1.69 -6.70 -5.26
C HIS A 17 2.40 -6.84 -3.90
N THR A 18 1.69 -6.66 -2.79
CA THR A 18 2.19 -7.01 -1.45
C THR A 18 1.96 -8.50 -1.19
N ARG A 19 2.92 -9.18 -0.55
CA ARG A 19 2.69 -10.55 -0.05
C ARG A 19 1.98 -10.47 1.29
N LEU A 20 0.78 -11.04 1.38
CA LEU A 20 -0.06 -10.97 2.57
C LEU A 20 -0.31 -12.34 3.18
N ARG A 21 -0.44 -12.36 4.50
CA ARG A 21 -1.03 -13.43 5.30
C ARG A 21 -2.15 -12.84 6.15
N GLU A 22 -3.38 -13.22 5.87
CA GLU A 22 -4.53 -12.71 6.62
C GLU A 22 -4.61 -13.40 7.99
N LEU A 23 -4.60 -12.59 9.07
CA LEU A 23 -4.57 -13.06 10.45
C LEU A 23 -5.96 -13.07 11.07
N LEU A 24 -6.77 -12.05 10.77
CA LEU A 24 -8.16 -11.94 11.22
C LEU A 24 -9.00 -11.32 10.11
N HIS A 25 -10.13 -11.95 9.79
CA HIS A 25 -11.12 -11.39 8.86
C HIS A 25 -12.51 -11.96 9.16
N PRO A 26 -13.54 -11.11 9.32
CA PRO A 26 -14.87 -11.54 9.78
C PRO A 26 -15.61 -12.45 8.77
N SER A 27 -15.25 -12.41 7.49
CA SER A 27 -15.80 -13.34 6.48
C SER A 27 -15.06 -14.67 6.36
N ARG A 28 -13.88 -14.81 6.99
CA ARG A 28 -13.05 -16.03 6.90
C ARG A 28 -13.01 -16.83 8.20
N LEU A 29 -13.23 -16.15 9.33
CA LEU A 29 -13.14 -16.74 10.66
C LEU A 29 -14.41 -16.45 11.46
N PRO A 30 -14.80 -17.35 12.39
CA PRO A 30 -16.00 -17.19 13.21
C PRO A 30 -15.74 -16.17 14.35
N VAL A 31 -15.56 -14.90 13.98
CA VAL A 31 -15.22 -13.81 14.90
C VAL A 31 -16.10 -12.59 14.63
N ALA A 32 -16.65 -12.00 15.69
CA ALA A 32 -17.50 -10.81 15.63
C ALA A 32 -16.64 -9.53 15.73
N ILE A 33 -15.94 -9.19 14.65
CA ILE A 33 -15.14 -7.96 14.52
C ILE A 33 -15.56 -7.20 13.26
N ARG A 34 -15.33 -5.89 13.26
CA ARG A 34 -15.61 -5.01 12.11
C ARG A 34 -14.40 -4.72 11.21
N TYR A 35 -13.22 -5.16 11.61
CA TYR A 35 -11.94 -4.90 10.93
C TYR A 35 -11.31 -6.20 10.42
N SER A 36 -10.35 -6.07 9.51
CA SER A 36 -9.43 -7.15 9.13
C SER A 36 -8.01 -6.80 9.59
N LEU A 37 -7.20 -7.82 9.83
CA LEU A 37 -5.79 -7.68 10.18
C LEU A 37 -4.99 -8.66 9.33
N ALA A 38 -3.98 -8.16 8.63
CA ALA A 38 -3.04 -8.97 7.88
C ALA A 38 -1.60 -8.63 8.25
N HIS A 39 -0.70 -9.58 8.05
CA HIS A 39 0.73 -9.34 7.97
C HIS A 39 1.09 -9.18 6.50
N GLY A 40 1.87 -8.14 6.19
CA GLY A 40 2.36 -7.85 4.86
C GLY A 40 3.87 -7.85 4.79
N ARG A 41 4.38 -8.22 3.61
CA ARG A 41 5.82 -8.28 3.32
C ARG A 41 6.13 -7.78 1.91
N LEU A 42 7.16 -6.93 1.81
CA LEU A 42 7.79 -6.52 0.56
C LEU A 42 9.26 -6.94 0.54
N GLU A 43 9.68 -7.57 -0.55
CA GLU A 43 11.10 -7.91 -0.79
C GLU A 43 11.93 -6.63 -1.04
N PRO A 44 13.26 -6.68 -0.86
CA PRO A 44 14.15 -5.56 -1.18
C PRO A 44 13.92 -4.98 -2.57
N GLY A 45 13.84 -3.65 -2.67
CA GLY A 45 13.63 -2.94 -3.94
C GLY A 45 12.24 -3.11 -4.55
N ARG A 46 11.29 -3.75 -3.85
CA ARG A 46 9.89 -3.86 -4.29
C ARG A 46 9.06 -2.74 -3.69
N ARG A 47 8.00 -2.39 -4.41
CA ARG A 47 6.95 -1.47 -3.98
C ARG A 47 5.58 -2.08 -4.19
N SER A 48 4.64 -1.70 -3.35
CA SER A 48 3.22 -1.90 -3.65
C SER A 48 2.79 -0.97 -4.78
N LYS A 49 1.78 -1.37 -5.54
CA LYS A 49 1.13 -0.48 -6.51
C LYS A 49 0.47 0.68 -5.77
N LEU A 50 0.36 1.80 -6.46
CA LEU A 50 -0.49 2.89 -6.01
C LEU A 50 -1.93 2.38 -5.92
N HIS A 51 -2.53 2.48 -4.75
CA HIS A 51 -3.92 2.06 -4.54
C HIS A 51 -4.58 2.95 -3.49
N ARG A 52 -5.89 2.81 -3.31
CA ARG A 52 -6.65 3.43 -2.21
C ARG A 52 -7.77 2.51 -1.79
N LEU A 53 -8.17 2.62 -0.52
CA LEU A 53 -9.30 1.89 0.03
C LEU A 53 -10.44 2.86 0.34
N ALA A 54 -11.70 2.43 0.19
CA ALA A 54 -12.86 3.16 0.72
C ALA A 54 -12.92 3.14 2.25
N SER A 55 -12.16 2.23 2.88
CA SER A 55 -11.96 2.10 4.33
C SER A 55 -10.71 2.83 4.80
N SER A 56 -10.58 3.03 6.12
CA SER A 56 -9.32 3.46 6.72
C SER A 56 -8.36 2.29 6.86
N GLU A 57 -7.06 2.57 6.78
CA GLU A 57 -6.02 1.57 6.96
C GLU A 57 -4.91 2.07 7.89
N VAL A 58 -4.42 1.19 8.76
CA VAL A 58 -3.33 1.47 9.69
C VAL A 58 -2.22 0.46 9.48
N TYR A 59 -0.99 0.94 9.36
CA TYR A 59 0.21 0.12 9.28
C TYR A 59 1.02 0.23 10.56
N TYR A 60 1.52 -0.89 11.06
CA TYR A 60 2.56 -0.95 12.10
C TYR A 60 3.76 -1.72 11.56
N PHE A 61 4.92 -1.06 11.46
CA PHE A 61 6.12 -1.64 10.88
C PHE A 61 6.89 -2.48 11.91
N LEU A 62 7.23 -3.72 11.52
CA LEU A 62 7.86 -4.71 12.38
C LEU A 62 9.36 -4.87 12.09
N VAL A 63 9.72 -4.91 10.81
CA VAL A 63 11.08 -5.20 10.32
C VAL A 63 11.33 -4.40 9.06
N GLY A 64 12.58 -3.97 8.83
CA GLY A 64 13.02 -3.35 7.59
C GLY A 64 12.79 -1.84 7.55
N HIS A 65 13.18 -1.23 6.43
CA HIS A 65 13.06 0.21 6.21
C HIS A 65 12.43 0.46 4.85
N GLY A 66 11.65 1.53 4.76
CA GLY A 66 10.99 1.90 3.53
C GLY A 66 10.62 3.37 3.46
N VAL A 67 9.95 3.72 2.38
CA VAL A 67 9.28 5.01 2.21
C VAL A 67 7.80 4.75 1.98
N PHE A 68 6.96 5.35 2.81
CA PHE A 68 5.51 5.31 2.66
C PHE A 68 5.04 6.66 2.11
N ARG A 69 4.30 6.63 1.01
CA ARG A 69 3.59 7.78 0.47
C ARG A 69 2.08 7.65 0.70
N VAL A 70 1.45 8.72 1.19
CA VAL A 70 -0.01 8.87 1.36
C VAL A 70 -0.42 10.23 0.81
N GLY A 71 -1.21 10.25 -0.26
CA GLY A 71 -1.49 11.46 -1.03
C GLY A 71 -0.19 12.08 -1.56
N ASP A 72 0.04 13.35 -1.23
CA ASP A 72 1.24 14.11 -1.60
C ASP A 72 2.35 14.04 -0.54
N GLU A 73 2.07 13.41 0.61
CA GLU A 73 3.02 13.29 1.70
C GLU A 73 3.82 11.99 1.59
N SER A 74 5.10 12.05 1.95
CA SER A 74 5.95 10.86 2.05
C SER A 74 6.87 10.92 3.27
N ALA A 75 7.00 9.80 3.96
CA ALA A 75 7.88 9.66 5.11
C ALA A 75 8.66 8.33 5.06
N ALA A 76 9.84 8.33 5.67
CA ALA A 76 10.55 7.09 5.95
C ALA A 76 9.78 6.29 7.01
N VAL A 77 9.82 4.97 6.90
CA VAL A 77 9.24 4.05 7.88
C VAL A 77 10.29 3.04 8.32
N GLU A 78 10.26 2.69 9.60
CA GLU A 78 11.17 1.78 10.27
C GLU A 78 10.44 1.01 11.37
N PRO A 79 11.04 -0.02 12.00
CA PRO A 79 10.37 -0.79 13.05
C PRO A 79 9.84 0.10 14.17
N GLY A 80 8.56 -0.06 14.52
CA GLY A 80 7.87 0.77 15.50
C GLY A 80 7.16 2.01 14.92
N THR A 81 7.31 2.27 13.62
CA THR A 81 6.55 3.34 12.95
C THR A 81 5.09 2.91 12.74
N VAL A 82 4.17 3.86 12.94
CA VAL A 82 2.75 3.71 12.61
C VAL A 82 2.36 4.71 11.54
N VAL A 83 1.62 4.25 10.53
CA VAL A 83 1.04 5.11 9.50
C VAL A 83 -0.47 4.91 9.48
N TYR A 84 -1.23 6.01 9.62
CA TYR A 84 -2.68 6.02 9.41
C TYR A 84 -2.99 6.58 8.02
N VAL A 85 -3.82 5.87 7.28
CA VAL A 85 -4.23 6.20 5.93
C VAL A 85 -5.73 6.49 5.96
N PRO A 86 -6.14 7.76 5.78
CA PRO A 86 -7.54 8.10 5.71
C PRO A 86 -8.26 7.41 4.54
N PRO A 87 -9.57 7.12 4.67
CA PRO A 87 -10.37 6.60 3.57
C PRO A 87 -10.22 7.42 2.27
N GLY A 88 -10.05 6.72 1.16
CA GLY A 88 -9.93 7.29 -0.17
C GLY A 88 -8.56 7.89 -0.51
N MET A 89 -7.60 7.91 0.43
CA MET A 89 -6.25 8.40 0.14
C MET A 89 -5.44 7.40 -0.68
N ALA A 90 -4.82 7.90 -1.75
CA ALA A 90 -3.90 7.10 -2.56
C ALA A 90 -2.61 6.85 -1.79
N GLN A 91 -2.12 5.61 -1.83
CA GLN A 91 -1.01 5.18 -1.01
C GLN A 91 -0.10 4.20 -1.75
N THR A 92 1.19 4.21 -1.42
CA THR A 92 2.17 3.22 -1.88
C THR A 92 3.29 3.10 -0.86
N LEU A 93 3.80 1.88 -0.70
CA LEU A 93 4.90 1.56 0.19
C LEU A 93 6.04 0.97 -0.63
N GLU A 94 7.23 1.51 -0.46
CA GLU A 94 8.45 1.03 -1.10
C GLU A 94 9.44 0.52 -0.07
N ASN A 95 9.96 -0.68 -0.27
CA ASN A 95 11.08 -1.21 0.50
C ASN A 95 12.40 -0.67 -0.08
N THR A 96 12.98 0.29 0.62
CA THR A 96 14.26 0.93 0.27
C THR A 96 15.45 0.29 0.99
N GLY A 97 15.21 -0.74 1.83
CA GLY A 97 16.24 -1.46 2.56
C GLY A 97 16.83 -2.65 1.79
N GLY A 98 17.88 -3.26 2.37
CA GLY A 98 18.52 -4.47 1.84
C GLY A 98 17.90 -5.80 2.33
N ALA A 99 16.89 -5.75 3.19
CA ALA A 99 16.19 -6.91 3.75
C ALA A 99 14.67 -6.77 3.56
N GLY A 100 13.90 -7.80 3.91
CA GLY A 100 12.44 -7.74 3.85
C GLY A 100 11.87 -6.62 4.72
N LEU A 101 10.86 -5.93 4.20
CA LEU A 101 10.04 -4.95 4.93
C LEU A 101 8.76 -5.65 5.35
N GLU A 102 8.53 -5.77 6.66
CA GLU A 102 7.39 -6.47 7.24
C GLU A 102 6.56 -5.53 8.13
N PHE A 103 5.25 -5.69 8.05
CA PHE A 103 4.30 -4.85 8.77
C PHE A 103 3.00 -5.60 9.07
N LEU A 104 2.23 -5.07 10.00
CA LEU A 104 0.81 -5.38 10.14
C LEU A 104 0.01 -4.28 9.45
N CYS A 105 -1.02 -4.64 8.69
CA CYS A 105 -2.03 -3.72 8.21
C CYS A 105 -3.41 -4.08 8.78
N LEU A 106 -4.08 -3.09 9.36
CA LEU A 106 -5.44 -3.18 9.86
C LEU A 106 -6.35 -2.30 9.02
N VAL A 107 -7.44 -2.87 8.51
CA VAL A 107 -8.43 -2.14 7.72
C VAL A 107 -9.76 -2.10 8.45
N ASP A 108 -10.31 -0.91 8.65
CA ASP A 108 -11.63 -0.69 9.27
C ASP A 108 -12.49 0.26 8.41
N PRO A 109 -13.67 -0.19 7.93
CA PRO A 109 -14.21 -1.56 7.98
C PRO A 109 -13.34 -2.60 7.26
N ALA A 110 -13.48 -3.87 7.64
CA ALA A 110 -12.69 -5.00 7.12
C ALA A 110 -12.55 -4.97 5.61
N TRP A 111 -11.34 -5.25 5.13
CA TRP A 111 -10.99 -5.16 3.71
C TRP A 111 -11.94 -6.00 2.85
N ARG A 112 -12.34 -5.45 1.70
CA ARG A 112 -13.05 -6.18 0.67
C ARG A 112 -12.47 -5.75 -0.68
N SER A 113 -12.27 -6.69 -1.58
CA SER A 113 -11.70 -6.41 -2.91
C SER A 113 -12.49 -5.37 -3.71
N GLN A 114 -13.80 -5.25 -3.47
CA GLN A 114 -14.67 -4.26 -4.11
C GLN A 114 -14.48 -2.83 -3.58
N ASP A 115 -13.82 -2.67 -2.42
CA ASP A 115 -13.56 -1.40 -1.76
C ASP A 115 -12.12 -0.90 -2.04
N GLU A 116 -11.36 -1.63 -2.86
CA GLU A 116 -9.98 -1.30 -3.25
C GLU A 116 -9.90 -0.86 -4.72
N ASP A 117 -9.33 0.32 -4.93
CA ASP A 117 -8.97 0.82 -6.26
C ASP A 117 -7.46 0.73 -6.44
N VAL A 118 -6.98 -0.15 -7.31
CA VAL A 118 -5.58 -0.16 -7.77
C VAL A 118 -5.44 0.80 -8.94
N ILE A 119 -4.54 1.78 -8.81
CA ILE A 119 -4.36 2.88 -9.75
C ILE A 119 -3.16 2.58 -10.65
N GLU A 120 -3.37 2.56 -11.96
CA GLU A 120 -2.25 2.48 -12.92
C GLU A 120 -1.41 3.76 -12.84
N GLU A 121 -0.15 3.63 -12.44
CA GLU A 121 0.81 4.72 -12.57
C GLU A 121 1.06 4.98 -14.06
N ARG A 122 0.50 6.08 -14.58
CA ARG A 122 0.91 6.58 -15.89
C ARG A 122 2.36 7.03 -15.77
N ASP A 123 3.21 6.43 -16.59
CA ASP A 123 4.63 6.76 -16.64
C ASP A 123 4.79 8.27 -16.93
N ARG A 124 5.25 9.02 -15.93
CA ARG A 124 5.50 10.47 -16.06
C ARG A 124 6.69 10.77 -16.98
N SER A 125 7.38 9.75 -17.50
CA SER A 125 8.44 9.89 -18.51
C SER A 125 7.94 10.37 -19.88
N SER A 126 6.63 10.39 -20.12
CA SER A 126 6.02 10.68 -21.43
C SER A 126 5.37 12.06 -21.57
N ALA A 127 5.61 12.99 -20.64
CA ALA A 127 5.13 14.36 -20.80
C ALA A 127 5.78 15.01 -22.04
N PRO A 128 5.01 15.45 -23.06
CA PRO A 128 5.59 16.12 -24.21
C PRO A 128 6.23 17.43 -23.75
N ASP A 129 7.48 17.62 -24.16
CA ASP A 129 8.26 18.83 -23.90
C ASP A 129 7.47 20.05 -24.39
N ARG A 130 6.98 20.88 -23.46
CA ARG A 130 6.34 22.16 -23.80
C ARG A 130 7.44 23.21 -23.98
N THR A 131 8.28 23.03 -24.98
CA THR A 131 9.14 24.08 -25.54
C THR A 131 8.55 24.55 -26.87
N GLY A 132 7.36 25.14 -26.81
CA GLY A 132 6.86 25.97 -27.90
C GLY A 132 7.60 27.30 -27.90
N SER A 133 8.76 27.35 -28.54
CA SER A 133 9.45 28.62 -28.78
C SER A 133 8.61 29.49 -29.73
N GLU A 134 8.14 30.63 -29.23
CA GLU A 134 7.78 31.79 -30.04
C GLU A 134 8.94 32.14 -30.97
N ARG A 135 8.88 31.72 -32.23
CA ARG A 135 9.65 32.24 -33.38
C ARG A 135 9.23 31.48 -34.64
N ASP A 136 8.08 31.85 -35.20
CA ASP A 136 7.85 31.87 -36.66
C ASP A 136 6.46 32.45 -36.93
N ARG A 137 6.34 33.76 -36.66
CA ARG A 137 5.38 34.64 -37.33
C ARG A 137 6.19 35.77 -37.94
N ILE A 138 6.67 35.57 -39.16
CA ILE A 138 6.84 36.57 -40.23
C ILE A 138 7.21 35.76 -41.48
N GLN A 139 6.22 35.49 -42.34
CA GLN A 139 6.29 35.47 -43.81
C GLN A 139 5.04 34.76 -44.35
N ARG A 140 3.95 35.52 -44.45
CA ARG A 140 2.95 35.48 -45.52
C ARG A 140 2.10 36.73 -45.41
#